data_AF-A0A1C0Z4U9-F1
#
_entry.id   AF-A0A1C0Z4U9-F1
#
_cell.length_a   1.000
_cell.length_b   1.000
_cell.length_c   1.000
_cell.angle_alpha   90.00
_cell.angle_beta   90.00
_cell.angle_gamma   90.00
#
_symmetry.space_group_name_H-M   'P 1'
#
loop_
_entity.id
_entity.type
_entity.pdbx_description
1 polymer ?
#
loop_
_entity_poly.entity_id
_entity_poly.type
_entity_poly.pdbx_seq_one_letter_code
_entity_poly.pdbx_strand_id
1 'polypeptide(L)'
;MTFLNKHASTLIDRKLKRTDKDYTTKVESFNEEAVLLHKRVRPLTDEQLVLRVSEYVSSYIPHTDIWEVKFKSNLQNLEVATLQMIHLTFTMALVPKKHEYEWRKFQQLQTTFPTLSDFAEKQFLIHYNRVKELLQQPKGEC
;
A
#
# COMPACT_ATOMS: atom_id res chain seq x y z
N MET A 1 7.84 4.19 48.02
CA MET A 1 8.40 4.59 46.70
C MET A 1 7.76 3.80 45.55
N THR A 2 6.43 3.82 45.41
CA THR A 2 5.68 3.03 44.39
C THR A 2 4.84 3.92 43.45
N PHE A 3 4.50 5.14 43.86
CA PHE A 3 3.70 6.09 43.07
C PHE A 3 4.44 6.66 41.85
N LEU A 4 5.75 6.88 41.95
CA LEU A 4 6.60 7.37 40.85
C LEU A 4 6.66 6.38 39.68
N ASN A 5 6.66 5.07 39.97
CA ASN A 5 6.72 4.01 38.96
C ASN A 5 5.39 3.90 38.18
N LYS A 6 4.24 4.03 38.86
CA LYS A 6 2.92 3.98 38.20
C LYS A 6 2.69 5.19 37.28
N HIS A 7 3.13 6.37 37.68
CA HIS A 7 3.00 7.57 36.85
C HIS A 7 3.91 7.52 35.61
N ALA A 8 5.17 7.09 35.79
CA ALA A 8 6.10 6.89 34.68
C ALA A 8 5.60 5.83 33.69
N SER A 9 5.13 4.67 34.17
CA SER A 9 4.51 3.63 33.34
C SER A 9 3.30 4.16 32.58
N THR A 10 2.41 4.91 33.23
CA THR A 10 1.24 5.52 32.56
C THR A 10 1.65 6.52 31.46
N LEU A 11 2.71 7.29 31.68
CA LEU A 11 3.25 8.22 30.66
C LEU A 11 3.86 7.48 29.48
N ILE A 12 4.59 6.39 29.73
CA ILE A 12 5.15 5.52 28.68
C ILE A 12 4.01 4.92 27.86
N ASP A 13 3.00 4.35 28.48
CA ASP A 13 1.84 3.76 27.78
C ASP A 13 1.10 4.79 26.93
N ARG A 14 0.92 6.00 27.45
CA ARG A 14 0.30 7.11 26.69
C ARG A 14 1.15 7.52 25.50
N LYS A 15 2.48 7.56 25.65
CA LYS A 15 3.40 7.89 24.56
C LYS A 15 3.36 6.82 23.47
N LEU A 16 3.43 5.53 23.85
CA LEU A 16 3.32 4.40 22.92
C LEU A 16 2.01 4.46 22.15
N LYS A 17 0.87 4.60 22.84
CA LYS A 17 -0.45 4.73 22.19
C LYS A 17 -0.55 5.91 21.21
N ARG A 18 0.09 7.04 21.52
CA ARG A 18 0.14 8.19 20.60
C ARG A 18 0.96 7.85 19.36
N THR A 19 2.14 7.27 19.54
CA THR A 19 2.98 6.84 18.42
C THR A 19 2.27 5.81 17.53
N ASP A 20 1.58 4.83 18.11
CA ASP A 20 0.81 3.83 17.35
C ASP A 20 -0.33 4.48 16.56
N LYS A 21 -1.04 5.44 17.17
CA LYS A 21 -2.09 6.19 16.50
C LYS A 21 -1.55 7.04 15.34
N ASP A 22 -0.42 7.71 15.55
CA ASP A 22 0.22 8.52 14.53
C ASP A 22 0.70 7.65 13.36
N TYR A 23 1.28 6.49 13.65
CA TYR A 23 1.65 5.49 12.64
C TYR A 23 0.43 5.02 11.85
N THR A 24 -0.64 4.60 12.54
CA THR A 24 -1.87 4.14 11.91
C THR A 24 -2.48 5.21 11.00
N THR A 25 -2.47 6.47 11.45
CA THR A 25 -2.99 7.62 10.69
C THR A 25 -2.16 7.88 9.43
N LYS A 26 -0.83 7.76 9.52
CA LYS A 26 0.06 7.90 8.35
C LYS A 26 -0.21 6.81 7.30
N VAL A 27 -0.37 5.57 7.74
CA VAL A 27 -0.68 4.43 6.84
C VAL A 27 -2.06 4.61 6.21
N GLU A 28 -3.06 5.02 7.00
CA GLU A 28 -4.42 5.32 6.52
C GLU A 28 -4.41 6.40 5.43
N SER A 29 -3.78 7.55 5.72
CA SER A 29 -3.66 8.66 4.76
C SER A 29 -2.95 8.24 3.47
N PHE A 30 -1.89 7.43 3.58
CA PHE A 30 -1.18 6.92 2.42
C PHE A 30 -2.08 6.02 1.56
N ASN A 31 -2.77 5.06 2.19
CA ASN A 31 -3.65 4.13 1.50
C ASN A 31 -4.84 4.84 0.85
N GLU A 32 -5.38 5.89 1.47
CA GLU A 32 -6.41 6.73 0.88
C GLU A 32 -5.93 7.44 -0.39
N GLU A 33 -4.73 8.03 -0.37
CA GLU A 33 -4.14 8.65 -1.57
C GLU A 33 -3.88 7.63 -2.68
N ALA A 34 -3.41 6.43 -2.33
CA ALA A 34 -3.21 5.34 -3.29
C ALA A 34 -4.53 4.88 -3.92
N VAL A 35 -5.61 4.76 -3.14
CA VAL A 35 -6.96 4.44 -3.64
C VAL A 35 -7.46 5.52 -4.60
N LEU A 36 -7.24 6.80 -4.26
CA LEU A 36 -7.61 7.91 -5.15
C LEU A 36 -6.83 7.86 -6.46
N LEU A 37 -5.53 7.51 -6.41
CA LEU A 37 -4.74 7.34 -7.62
C LEU A 37 -5.25 6.16 -8.46
N HIS A 38 -5.51 5.00 -7.85
CA HIS A 38 -6.11 3.84 -8.52
C HIS A 38 -7.37 4.21 -9.29
N LYS A 39 -8.31 4.92 -8.65
CA LYS A 39 -9.55 5.39 -9.30
C LYS A 39 -9.30 6.27 -10.53
N ARG A 40 -8.24 7.08 -10.50
CA ARG A 40 -7.90 7.99 -11.61
C ARG A 40 -7.17 7.28 -12.75
N VAL A 41 -6.35 6.28 -12.44
CA VAL A 41 -5.56 5.54 -13.46
C VAL A 41 -6.32 4.37 -14.07
N ARG A 42 -7.32 3.83 -13.37
CA ARG A 42 -8.18 2.74 -13.86
C ARG A 42 -8.74 3.00 -15.27
N PRO A 43 -9.39 4.15 -15.58
CA PRO A 43 -9.87 4.42 -16.94
C PRO A 43 -8.75 4.67 -17.98
N LEU A 44 -7.49 4.81 -17.54
CA LEU A 44 -6.34 5.05 -18.40
C LEU A 44 -5.54 3.76 -18.70
N THR A 45 -5.94 2.64 -18.09
CA THR A 45 -5.20 1.38 -18.11
C THR A 45 -6.11 0.28 -18.65
N ASP A 46 -5.61 -0.55 -19.54
CA ASP A 46 -6.27 -1.81 -19.87
C ASP A 46 -6.08 -2.80 -18.71
N GLU A 47 -7.15 -3.05 -17.95
CA GLU A 47 -7.15 -3.95 -16.79
C GLU A 47 -6.70 -5.37 -17.14
N GLN A 48 -6.89 -5.82 -18.39
CA GLN A 48 -6.43 -7.15 -18.82
C GLN A 48 -4.91 -7.28 -18.80
N LEU A 49 -4.19 -6.19 -19.02
CA LEU A 49 -2.72 -6.17 -18.99
C LEU A 49 -2.16 -6.27 -17.57
N VAL A 50 -2.97 -5.90 -16.56
CA VAL A 50 -2.59 -5.94 -15.13
C VAL A 50 -3.40 -6.96 -14.33
N LEU A 51 -4.21 -7.80 -14.98
CA LEU A 51 -5.12 -8.74 -14.32
C LEU A 51 -4.38 -9.66 -13.35
N ARG A 52 -3.30 -10.32 -13.80
CA ARG A 52 -2.54 -11.25 -12.94
C ARG A 52 -1.93 -10.56 -11.72
N VAL A 53 -1.49 -9.31 -11.89
CA VAL A 53 -0.97 -8.51 -10.77
C VAL A 53 -2.11 -8.16 -9.83
N SER A 54 -3.26 -7.73 -10.36
CA SER A 54 -4.47 -7.38 -9.62
C SER A 54 -4.98 -8.56 -8.78
N GLU A 55 -5.05 -9.75 -9.37
CA GLU A 55 -5.47 -10.98 -8.70
C GLU A 55 -4.50 -11.37 -7.58
N TYR A 56 -3.19 -11.34 -7.87
CA TYR A 56 -2.17 -11.62 -6.86
C TYR A 56 -2.32 -10.69 -5.67
N VAL A 57 -2.35 -9.37 -5.88
CA VAL A 57 -2.41 -8.43 -4.75
C VAL A 57 -3.74 -8.52 -4.02
N SER A 58 -4.85 -8.70 -4.74
CA SER A 58 -6.19 -8.77 -4.14
C SER A 58 -6.35 -10.02 -3.27
N SER A 59 -5.62 -11.11 -3.55
CA SER A 59 -5.64 -12.31 -2.70
C SER A 59 -5.17 -12.07 -1.25
N TYR A 60 -4.46 -10.98 -1.00
CA TYR A 60 -3.98 -10.58 0.33
C TYR A 60 -4.87 -9.51 1.00
N ILE A 61 -5.86 -8.94 0.29
CA ILE A 61 -6.69 -7.86 0.82
C ILE A 61 -8.08 -8.45 1.17
N PRO A 62 -8.41 -8.59 2.46
CA PRO A 62 -9.67 -9.23 2.83
C PRO A 62 -10.89 -8.46 2.33
N HIS A 63 -11.83 -9.22 1.78
CA HIS A 63 -13.19 -8.79 1.43
C HIS A 63 -13.30 -7.68 0.36
N THR A 64 -12.22 -7.36 -0.36
CA THR A 64 -12.19 -6.34 -1.42
C THR A 64 -11.13 -6.67 -2.47
N ASP A 65 -11.21 -6.03 -3.63
CA ASP A 65 -10.12 -6.00 -4.60
C ASP A 65 -9.25 -4.75 -4.45
N ILE A 66 -8.11 -4.74 -5.14
CA ILE A 66 -7.13 -3.65 -5.14
C ILE A 66 -7.65 -2.33 -5.73
N TRP A 67 -8.63 -2.39 -6.64
CA TRP A 67 -9.23 -1.21 -7.25
C TRP A 67 -10.28 -0.55 -6.35
N GLU A 68 -10.85 -1.30 -5.41
CA GLU A 68 -11.96 -0.87 -4.55
C GLU A 68 -11.70 -0.92 -3.04
N VAL A 69 -10.43 -0.85 -2.61
CA VAL A 69 -10.07 -0.84 -1.19
C VAL A 69 -10.84 0.26 -0.43
N LYS A 70 -11.74 -0.17 0.47
CA LYS A 70 -12.67 0.73 1.18
C LYS A 70 -12.82 0.47 2.68
N PHE A 71 -12.37 -0.67 3.17
CA PHE A 71 -12.48 -1.00 4.59
C PHE A 71 -11.42 -0.28 5.40
N LYS A 72 -11.84 0.37 6.49
CA LYS A 72 -10.93 1.09 7.38
C LYS A 72 -9.78 0.22 7.90
N SER A 73 -10.07 -1.04 8.25
CA SER A 73 -9.03 -2.00 8.67
C SER A 73 -7.98 -2.25 7.59
N ASN A 74 -8.37 -2.22 6.31
CA ASN A 74 -7.43 -2.36 5.19
C ASN A 74 -6.65 -1.07 4.98
N LEU A 75 -7.30 0.09 5.06
CA LEU A 75 -6.62 1.39 4.95
C LEU A 75 -5.58 1.60 6.06
N GLN A 76 -5.80 1.03 7.24
CA GLN A 76 -4.86 1.11 8.36
C GLN A 76 -3.73 0.06 8.32
N ASN A 77 -3.68 -0.78 7.28
CA ASN A 77 -2.73 -1.88 7.17
C ASN A 77 -1.55 -1.55 6.24
N LEU A 78 -0.32 -1.71 6.75
CA LEU A 78 0.92 -1.51 5.99
C LEU A 78 1.09 -2.51 4.84
N GLU A 79 0.61 -3.74 5.01
CA GLU A 79 0.61 -4.75 3.94
C GLU A 79 -0.21 -4.25 2.76
N VAL A 80 -1.38 -3.67 3.02
CA VAL A 80 -2.23 -3.09 1.96
C VAL A 80 -1.52 -1.92 1.28
N ALA A 81 -0.80 -1.06 2.02
CA ALA A 81 0.01 0.00 1.43
C ALA A 81 1.09 -0.54 0.49
N THR A 82 1.74 -1.64 0.89
CA THR A 82 2.75 -2.32 0.08
C THR A 82 2.15 -2.88 -1.21
N LEU A 83 1.01 -3.58 -1.10
CA LEU A 83 0.30 -4.16 -2.23
C LEU A 83 -0.22 -3.08 -3.20
N GLN A 84 -0.72 -1.96 -2.68
CA GLN A 84 -1.11 -0.81 -3.49
C GLN A 84 0.08 -0.21 -4.25
N MET A 85 1.25 -0.06 -3.61
CA MET A 85 2.45 0.43 -4.29
C MET A 85 2.94 -0.49 -5.40
N ILE A 86 2.88 -1.80 -5.18
CA ILE A 86 3.26 -2.79 -6.19
C ILE A 86 2.31 -2.69 -7.37
N HIS A 87 1.00 -2.72 -7.11
CA HIS A 87 0.00 -2.64 -8.16
C HIS A 87 0.09 -1.34 -8.96
N LEU A 88 0.28 -0.20 -8.30
CA LEU A 88 0.52 1.09 -8.95
C LEU A 88 1.80 1.08 -9.81
N THR A 89 2.85 0.38 -9.39
CA THR A 89 4.09 0.29 -10.17
C THR A 89 3.87 -0.35 -11.54
N PHE A 90 3.07 -1.42 -11.61
CA PHE A 90 2.73 -2.07 -12.88
C PHE A 90 1.69 -1.28 -13.67
N THR A 91 0.68 -0.72 -12.99
CA THR A 91 -0.38 0.07 -13.62
C THR A 91 0.19 1.34 -14.28
N MET A 92 0.99 2.11 -13.54
CA MET A 92 1.59 3.34 -14.03
C MET A 92 2.55 3.12 -15.19
N ALA A 93 3.17 1.94 -15.32
CA ALA A 93 4.00 1.61 -16.47
C ALA A 93 3.23 1.62 -17.80
N LEU A 94 1.90 1.42 -17.76
CA LEU A 94 1.01 1.46 -18.91
C LEU A 94 0.37 2.84 -19.15
N VAL A 95 0.39 3.72 -18.14
CA VAL A 95 -0.24 5.05 -18.21
C VAL A 95 0.63 6.01 -19.05
N PRO A 96 0.11 6.62 -20.13
CA PRO A 96 0.87 7.55 -20.95
C PRO A 96 1.41 8.75 -20.17
N LYS A 97 2.63 9.20 -20.49
CA LYS A 97 3.31 10.29 -19.76
C LYS A 97 2.61 11.65 -19.82
N LYS A 98 1.70 11.86 -20.79
CA LYS A 98 0.85 13.07 -20.87
C LYS A 98 -0.07 13.25 -19.65
N HIS A 99 -0.30 12.20 -18.86
CA HIS A 99 -1.07 12.24 -17.62
C HIS A 99 -0.18 12.68 -16.44
N GLU A 100 0.34 13.90 -16.50
CA GLU A 100 1.38 14.40 -15.59
C GLU A 100 0.94 14.44 -14.12
N TYR A 101 -0.35 14.70 -13.86
CA TYR A 101 -0.86 14.75 -12.50
C TYR A 101 -0.72 13.38 -11.81
N GLU A 102 -1.12 12.31 -12.50
CA GLU A 102 -1.08 10.93 -12.02
C GLU A 102 0.36 10.50 -11.80
N TRP A 103 1.26 10.85 -12.72
CA TRP A 103 2.71 10.59 -12.56
C TRP A 103 3.30 11.33 -11.36
N ARG A 104 2.98 12.60 -11.16
CA ARG A 104 3.42 13.36 -10.00
C ARG A 104 2.89 12.77 -8.71
N LYS A 105 1.62 12.35 -8.68
CA LYS A 105 1.02 11.69 -7.51
C LYS A 105 1.68 10.35 -7.22
N PHE A 106 1.97 9.56 -8.24
CA PHE A 106 2.70 8.32 -8.09
C PHE A 106 4.11 8.55 -7.50
N GLN A 107 4.85 9.54 -8.00
CA GLN A 107 6.18 9.90 -7.46
C GLN A 107 6.13 10.37 -6.00
N GLN A 108 5.08 11.12 -5.62
CA GLN A 108 4.85 11.49 -4.22
C GLN A 108 4.67 10.24 -3.36
N LEU A 109 3.81 9.30 -3.77
CA LEU A 109 3.61 8.03 -3.06
C LEU A 109 4.90 7.21 -2.98
N GLN A 110 5.69 7.13 -4.06
CA GLN A 110 6.99 6.46 -4.05
C GLN A 110 7.96 7.07 -3.03
N THR A 111 7.92 8.39 -2.85
CA THR A 111 8.78 9.09 -1.87
C THR A 111 8.27 8.92 -0.44
N THR A 112 6.94 8.89 -0.25
CA THR A 112 6.33 8.76 1.08
C THR A 112 6.38 7.32 1.60
N PHE A 113 6.23 6.32 0.74
CA PHE A 113 6.12 4.91 1.14
C PHE A 113 7.26 4.40 2.05
N PRO A 114 8.55 4.64 1.74
CA PRO A 114 9.66 4.21 2.61
C PRO A 114 9.61 4.82 4.02
N THR A 115 8.96 5.98 4.17
CA THR A 115 8.85 6.68 5.47
C THR A 115 7.75 6.11 6.37
N LEU A 116 6.91 5.20 5.86
CA LEU A 116 5.84 4.58 6.65
C LEU A 116 6.41 3.61 7.69
N SER A 117 7.46 2.87 7.36
CA SER A 117 8.10 1.89 8.23
C SER A 117 9.49 1.55 7.71
N ASP A 118 10.43 1.31 8.62
CA ASP A 118 11.78 0.80 8.30
C ASP A 118 11.76 -0.53 7.53
N PHE A 119 10.65 -1.28 7.59
CA PHE A 119 10.47 -2.55 6.89
C PHE A 119 9.74 -2.44 5.55
N ALA A 120 9.19 -1.27 5.20
CA ALA A 120 8.32 -1.09 4.05
C ALA A 120 9.00 -1.50 2.73
N GLU A 121 10.26 -1.08 2.53
CA GLU A 121 11.01 -1.42 1.31
C GLU A 121 11.32 -2.91 1.21
N LYS A 122 11.66 -3.55 2.33
CA LYS A 122 11.93 -5.00 2.36
C LYS A 122 10.66 -5.78 2.01
N GLN A 123 9.52 -5.37 2.56
CA GLN A 123 8.22 -5.97 2.29
C GLN A 123 7.82 -5.78 0.82
N PHE A 124 8.04 -4.58 0.27
CA PHE A 124 7.84 -4.31 -1.15
C PHE A 124 8.66 -5.24 -2.03
N LEU A 125 9.97 -5.40 -1.77
CA LEU A 125 10.84 -6.26 -2.57
C LEU A 125 10.39 -7.73 -2.56
N ILE A 126 9.92 -8.23 -1.41
CA ILE A 126 9.41 -9.61 -1.30
C ILE A 126 8.22 -9.82 -2.24
N HIS A 127 7.20 -8.97 -2.16
CA HIS A 127 6.01 -9.12 -3.00
C HIS A 127 6.31 -8.78 -4.47
N TYR A 128 7.15 -7.79 -4.73
CA TYR A 128 7.56 -7.42 -6.08
C TYR A 128 8.25 -8.56 -6.81
N ASN A 129 9.18 -9.26 -6.14
CA ASN A 129 9.86 -10.42 -6.71
C ASN A 129 8.88 -11.56 -7.00
N ARG A 130 7.94 -11.85 -6.09
CA ARG A 130 6.88 -12.83 -6.32
C ARG A 130 6.00 -12.50 -7.52
N VAL A 131 5.62 -11.22 -7.69
CA VAL A 131 4.86 -10.78 -8.87
C VAL A 131 5.69 -10.95 -10.15
N LYS A 132 6.99 -10.64 -10.12
CA LYS A 132 7.86 -10.86 -11.28
C LYS A 132 7.96 -12.34 -11.65
N GLU A 133 8.14 -13.22 -10.67
CA GLU A 133 8.14 -14.67 -10.87
C GLU A 133 6.81 -15.15 -11.47
N LEU A 134 5.68 -14.68 -10.91
CA LEU A 134 4.35 -14.97 -11.45
C LEU A 134 4.26 -14.57 -12.93
N LEU A 135 4.64 -13.34 -13.27
CA LEU A 135 4.53 -12.84 -14.64
C LEU A 135 5.43 -13.59 -15.66
N GLN A 136 6.50 -14.23 -15.20
CA GLN A 136 7.38 -15.06 -16.05
C GLN A 136 6.82 -16.46 -16.30
N GLN A 137 5.90 -16.95 -15.45
CA GLN A 137 5.25 -18.24 -15.67
C GLN A 137 4.32 -18.14 -16.89
N PRO A 138 4.39 -19.09 -17.85
CA PRO A 138 3.44 -19.16 -18.96
C PRO A 138 2.03 -19.24 -18.39
N LYS A 139 1.06 -18.62 -19.06
CA LYS A 139 -0.36 -18.77 -18.70
C LYS A 139 -0.67 -20.27 -18.75
N GLY A 140 -0.79 -20.91 -17.59
CA GLY A 140 -1.29 -22.27 -17.50
C GLY A 140 -2.71 -22.28 -18.06
N GLU A 141 -2.91 -23.00 -19.15
CA GLU A 141 -4.22 -23.39 -19.63
C GLU A 141 -4.91 -24.15 -18.49
N CYS A 142 -5.91 -23.53 -17.87
CA CYS A 142 -6.94 -24.22 -17.10
C CYS A 142 -8.19 -24.30 -17.96
#